data_AF-A0A4D6KJ55-F1
#
_entry.id   AF-A0A4D6KJ55-F1
#
_cell.length_a   1.000
_cell.length_b   1.000
_cell.length_c   1.000
_cell.angle_alpha   90.00
_cell.angle_beta   90.00
_cell.angle_gamma   90.00
#
_symmetry.space_group_name_H-M   'P 1'
#
loop_
_entity.id
_entity.type
_entity.pdbx_description
1 polymer ?
#
loop_
_entity_poly.entity_id
_entity_poly.type
_entity_poly.pdbx_seq_one_letter_code
_entity_poly.pdbx_strand_id
1 'polypeptide(L)'
;MDAVARLESRLDGRDPLGLWVASLVGLIGLFSGAALVATQTVWDRFVWQYFWGPVAADAQAARCALREGSAVELVFSADACAQARATGTAIYAEPGYTIVSEVGYMLVLVYMLVGVYLFLQRYELVTDIDLYYPLVPFMLLGGSLRVVEDATDAAVRAGVDPAISYPLNSLLVSPVIYFTLFVLTLGSLVVVRRLERGGQIDDGNRALGVVGWGLLSLNLLSLLWLSVTREYVTLYPQMVTIVVVGAIALAYVNWKAIEAAWPELTDATAYIGFFVLWGHAIDGIANVITGDWLDALGIPGEYFAKHPANRIIVDVTEAIQPASLSATIGTSWPFLVVKMLVASLVLWLFTEEFVEESQRYALLLLVAVTAVGLGPGTRDMLRVTFGI
;
A
#
# COMPACT_ATOMS: atom_id res chain seq x y z
N MET A 1 -8.07 17.47 -28.36
CA MET A 1 -7.03 17.42 -29.41
C MET A 1 -5.68 17.81 -28.84
N ASP A 2 -4.71 16.94 -28.70
CA ASP A 2 -4.74 15.62 -28.07
C ASP A 2 -3.34 15.51 -27.43
N ALA A 3 -3.24 15.31 -26.12
CA ALA A 3 -1.93 15.23 -25.46
C ALA A 3 -1.06 14.16 -26.14
N VAL A 4 -1.69 13.10 -26.66
CA VAL A 4 -1.08 12.05 -27.48
C VAL A 4 -0.63 12.59 -28.82
N ALA A 5 -1.45 13.29 -29.62
CA ALA A 5 -0.96 13.87 -30.89
C ALA A 5 0.20 14.87 -30.69
N ARG A 6 0.21 15.61 -29.58
CA ARG A 6 1.35 16.46 -29.18
C ARG A 6 2.58 15.66 -28.75
N LEU A 7 2.40 14.52 -28.09
CA LEU A 7 3.47 13.59 -27.75
C LEU A 7 4.00 12.87 -28.99
N GLU A 8 3.13 12.32 -29.83
CA GLU A 8 3.45 11.64 -31.09
C GLU A 8 4.20 12.57 -32.04
N SER A 9 3.77 13.82 -32.20
CA SER A 9 4.51 14.81 -33.00
C SER A 9 5.89 15.16 -32.41
N ARG A 10 6.09 15.05 -31.09
CA ARG A 10 7.41 15.16 -30.45
C ARG A 10 8.21 13.86 -30.48
N LEU A 11 7.57 12.73 -30.76
CA LEU A 11 8.13 11.39 -30.83
C LEU A 11 8.26 10.88 -32.27
N ASP A 12 8.27 11.79 -33.25
CA ASP A 12 8.35 11.49 -34.69
C ASP A 12 7.29 10.46 -35.17
N GLY A 13 6.08 10.54 -34.63
CA GLY A 13 4.95 9.67 -34.97
C GLY A 13 4.97 8.28 -34.32
N ARG A 14 5.85 8.04 -33.32
CA ARG A 14 5.90 6.76 -32.60
C ARG A 14 4.83 6.68 -31.51
N ASP A 15 4.20 5.50 -31.40
CA ASP A 15 3.20 5.20 -30.35
C ASP A 15 3.82 5.30 -28.95
N PRO A 16 3.35 6.22 -28.09
CA PRO A 16 3.88 6.41 -26.75
C PRO A 16 3.78 5.14 -25.88
N LEU A 17 2.69 4.38 -26.00
CA LEU A 17 2.51 3.14 -25.22
C LEU A 17 3.52 2.08 -25.68
N GLY A 18 3.66 1.90 -26.99
CA GLY A 18 4.66 0.99 -27.58
C GLY A 18 6.09 1.34 -27.15
N LEU A 19 6.44 2.63 -27.11
CA LEU A 19 7.75 3.08 -26.61
C LEU A 19 7.95 2.80 -25.13
N TRP A 20 6.94 3.06 -24.29
CA TRP A 20 6.99 2.77 -22.86
C TRP A 20 7.13 1.26 -22.57
N VAL A 21 6.42 0.41 -23.34
CA VAL A 21 6.57 -1.04 -23.26
C VAL A 21 7.97 -1.48 -23.69
N ALA A 22 8.50 -0.91 -24.78
CA ALA A 22 9.85 -1.21 -25.23
C ALA A 22 10.91 -0.80 -24.19
N SER A 23 10.76 0.36 -23.54
CA SER A 23 11.65 0.77 -22.45
C SER A 23 11.52 -0.13 -21.22
N LEU A 24 10.30 -0.56 -20.86
CA LEU A 24 10.09 -1.50 -19.75
C LEU A 24 10.81 -2.83 -20.02
N VAL A 25 10.60 -3.41 -21.20
CA VAL A 25 11.25 -4.67 -21.61
C VAL A 25 12.76 -4.50 -21.65
N GLY A 26 13.27 -3.37 -22.17
CA GLY A 26 14.69 -3.05 -22.18
C GLY A 26 15.29 -2.95 -20.79
N LEU A 27 14.62 -2.28 -19.85
CA LEU A 27 15.04 -2.16 -18.45
C LEU A 27 15.05 -3.52 -17.74
N ILE A 28 14.00 -4.33 -17.92
CA ILE A 28 13.95 -5.70 -17.37
C ILE A 28 15.10 -6.53 -17.94
N GLY A 29 15.29 -6.54 -19.26
CA GLY A 29 16.36 -7.29 -19.91
C GLY A 29 17.76 -6.87 -19.46
N LEU A 30 18.00 -5.56 -19.35
CA LEU A 30 19.25 -5.01 -18.84
C LEU A 30 19.49 -5.44 -17.38
N PHE A 31 18.47 -5.32 -16.54
CA PHE A 31 18.59 -5.64 -15.12
C PHE A 31 18.77 -7.15 -14.88
N SER A 32 18.02 -8.00 -15.60
CA SER A 32 18.20 -9.45 -15.58
C SER A 32 19.58 -9.85 -16.10
N GLY A 33 20.06 -9.24 -17.19
CA GLY A 33 21.42 -9.47 -17.70
C GLY A 33 22.49 -9.08 -16.69
N ALA A 34 22.34 -7.92 -16.04
CA ALA A 34 23.24 -7.46 -14.98
C ALA A 34 23.24 -8.39 -13.76
N ALA A 35 22.07 -8.91 -13.35
CA ALA A 35 21.93 -9.87 -12.26
C ALA A 35 22.62 -11.22 -12.56
N LEU A 36 22.65 -11.64 -13.84
CA LEU A 36 23.31 -12.87 -14.27
C LEU A 36 24.82 -12.71 -14.43
N VAL A 37 25.29 -11.56 -14.93
CA VAL A 37 26.73 -11.33 -15.18
C VAL A 37 27.46 -10.90 -13.90
N ALA A 38 26.83 -10.06 -13.08
CA ALA A 38 27.40 -9.52 -11.85
C ALA A 38 26.59 -9.99 -10.63
N THR A 39 26.42 -11.30 -10.49
CA THR A 39 25.54 -11.93 -9.48
C THR A 39 25.84 -11.45 -8.06
N GLN A 40 27.10 -11.40 -7.64
CA GLN A 40 27.44 -10.96 -6.28
C GLN A 40 27.05 -9.49 -6.00
N THR A 41 27.20 -8.62 -6.98
CA THR A 41 26.95 -7.17 -6.81
C THR A 41 25.48 -6.83 -7.02
N VAL A 42 24.88 -7.32 -8.10
CA VAL A 42 23.53 -6.95 -8.53
C VAL A 42 22.50 -7.87 -7.92
N TRP A 43 22.66 -9.19 -8.02
CA TRP A 43 21.68 -10.11 -7.47
C TRP A 43 21.81 -10.19 -5.94
N ASP A 44 22.96 -10.60 -5.39
CA ASP A 44 23.08 -10.89 -3.97
C ASP A 44 23.02 -9.61 -3.11
N ARG A 45 23.88 -8.62 -3.39
CA ARG A 45 24.03 -7.42 -2.55
C ARG A 45 23.07 -6.27 -2.88
N PHE A 46 22.30 -6.35 -3.96
CA PHE A 46 21.34 -5.31 -4.32
C PHE A 46 19.91 -5.86 -4.38
N VAL A 47 19.59 -6.74 -5.34
CA VAL A 47 18.22 -7.26 -5.52
C VAL A 47 17.79 -8.10 -4.33
N TRP A 48 18.58 -9.09 -3.96
CA TRP A 48 18.27 -9.99 -2.86
C TRP A 48 18.32 -9.23 -1.54
N GLN A 49 19.38 -8.48 -1.27
CA GLN A 49 19.51 -7.76 0.00
C GLN A 49 18.36 -6.76 0.26
N TYR A 50 17.98 -5.96 -0.73
CA TYR A 50 17.03 -4.85 -0.53
C TYR A 50 15.60 -5.16 -0.97
N PHE A 51 15.39 -6.04 -1.95
CA PHE A 51 14.06 -6.24 -2.53
C PHE A 51 13.49 -7.62 -2.22
N TRP A 52 14.22 -8.71 -2.54
CA TRP A 52 13.68 -10.07 -2.43
C TRP A 52 13.84 -10.70 -1.04
N GLY A 53 15.01 -10.55 -0.40
CA GLY A 53 15.32 -11.08 0.92
C GLY A 53 14.31 -10.62 2.00
N PRO A 54 13.95 -9.33 2.06
CA PRO A 54 12.89 -8.85 2.96
C PRO A 54 11.54 -9.53 2.73
N VAL A 55 11.14 -9.70 1.47
CA VAL A 55 9.87 -10.38 1.09
C VAL A 55 9.92 -11.85 1.46
N ALA A 56 11.04 -12.53 1.19
CA ALA A 56 11.22 -13.95 1.50
C ALA A 56 11.27 -14.23 3.01
N ALA A 57 11.81 -13.30 3.80
CA ALA A 57 11.78 -13.38 5.26
C ALA A 57 10.37 -13.15 5.81
N ASP A 58 9.66 -12.11 5.32
CA ASP A 58 8.27 -11.79 5.73
C ASP A 58 7.36 -12.98 5.40
N ALA A 59 7.43 -13.52 4.17
CA ALA A 59 6.59 -14.64 3.70
C ALA A 59 6.84 -15.98 4.42
N GLN A 60 7.88 -16.08 5.24
CA GLN A 60 8.19 -17.30 6.00
C GLN A 60 8.19 -17.03 7.51
N ALA A 61 7.58 -15.93 7.94
CA ALA A 61 7.51 -15.48 9.34
C ALA A 61 8.88 -15.37 10.04
N ALA A 62 9.97 -15.20 9.27
CA ALA A 62 11.32 -15.06 9.80
C ALA A 62 11.57 -13.61 10.26
N ARG A 63 12.37 -13.44 11.32
CA ARG A 63 12.80 -12.12 11.80
C ARG A 63 13.87 -11.50 10.90
N CYS A 64 14.73 -12.32 10.31
CA CYS A 64 15.65 -11.92 9.26
C CYS A 64 16.06 -13.14 8.42
N ALA A 65 16.67 -12.86 7.26
CA ALA A 65 17.28 -13.84 6.38
C ALA A 65 18.75 -13.48 6.16
N LEU A 66 19.61 -14.49 6.24
CA LEU A 66 21.06 -14.39 6.03
C LEU A 66 21.42 -15.16 4.78
N ARG A 67 22.15 -14.52 3.86
CA ARG A 67 22.61 -15.16 2.63
C ARG A 67 24.12 -15.26 2.61
N GLU A 68 24.59 -16.50 2.44
CA GLU A 68 26.00 -16.85 2.23
C GLU A 68 26.10 -17.66 0.93
N GLY A 69 26.55 -17.00 -0.15
CA GLY A 69 26.54 -17.58 -1.48
C GLY A 69 25.12 -17.93 -1.95
N SER A 70 24.86 -19.20 -2.24
CA SER A 70 23.53 -19.69 -2.65
C SER A 70 22.62 -20.10 -1.49
N ALA A 71 23.16 -20.25 -0.28
CA ALA A 71 22.38 -20.65 0.89
C ALA A 71 21.67 -19.44 1.50
N VAL A 72 20.43 -19.66 1.93
CA VAL A 72 19.63 -18.69 2.70
C VAL A 72 19.25 -19.34 4.02
N GLU A 73 19.73 -18.78 5.11
CA GLU A 73 19.36 -19.16 6.48
C GLU A 73 18.25 -18.22 6.97
N LEU A 74 17.17 -18.78 7.49
CA LEU A 74 16.08 -18.03 8.10
C LEU A 74 16.26 -18.01 9.61
N VAL A 75 16.20 -16.82 10.20
CA VAL A 75 16.43 -16.62 11.63
C VAL A 75 15.15 -16.07 12.26
N PHE A 76 14.70 -16.70 13.33
CA PHE A 76 13.43 -16.41 14.00
C PHE A 76 13.58 -15.65 15.33
N SER A 77 14.83 -15.44 15.79
CA SER A 77 15.15 -14.70 17.01
C SER A 77 15.67 -13.31 16.70
N ALA A 78 15.12 -12.29 17.35
CA ALA A 78 15.56 -10.90 17.21
C ALA A 78 17.03 -10.73 17.66
N ASP A 79 17.42 -11.36 18.77
CA ASP A 79 18.79 -11.31 19.27
C ASP A 79 19.79 -11.94 18.31
N ALA A 80 19.41 -13.08 17.71
CA ALA A 80 20.24 -13.73 16.71
C ALA A 80 20.39 -12.87 15.44
N CYS A 81 19.32 -12.20 15.00
CA CYS A 81 19.38 -11.24 13.91
C CYS A 81 20.29 -10.05 14.23
N ALA A 82 20.20 -9.49 15.44
CA ALA A 82 21.06 -8.39 15.87
C ALA A 82 22.55 -8.80 15.90
N GLN A 83 22.86 -9.99 16.40
CA GLN A 83 24.22 -10.52 16.42
C GLN A 83 24.76 -10.79 15.00
N ALA A 84 23.95 -11.40 14.13
CA ALA A 84 24.32 -11.65 12.75
C ALA A 84 24.60 -10.34 11.99
N ARG A 85 23.75 -9.33 12.19
CA ARG A 85 23.92 -7.98 11.63
C ARG A 85 25.19 -7.30 12.12
N ALA A 86 25.51 -7.43 13.41
CA ALA A 86 26.73 -6.86 14.00
C ALA A 86 28.00 -7.55 13.51
N THR A 87 27.94 -8.88 13.28
CA THR A 87 29.08 -9.66 12.78
C THR A 87 29.37 -9.34 11.31
N GLY A 88 28.33 -9.12 10.49
CA GLY A 88 28.45 -8.63 9.11
C GLY A 88 29.06 -9.63 8.12
N THR A 89 29.03 -10.93 8.44
CA THR A 89 29.61 -12.01 7.60
C THR A 89 28.72 -12.41 6.44
N ALA A 90 27.40 -12.39 6.65
CA ALA A 90 26.39 -12.73 5.65
C ALA A 90 25.69 -11.48 5.10
N ILE A 91 25.10 -11.60 3.91
CA ILE A 91 24.20 -10.58 3.38
C ILE A 91 22.90 -10.64 4.18
N TYR A 92 22.59 -9.53 4.86
CA TYR A 92 21.48 -9.43 5.80
C TYR A 92 20.25 -8.79 5.16
N ALA A 93 19.08 -9.39 5.36
CA ALA A 93 17.78 -8.83 5.01
C ALA A 93 16.79 -9.04 6.16
N GLU A 94 15.92 -8.06 6.40
CA GLU A 94 14.86 -8.14 7.42
C GLU A 94 13.51 -7.73 6.81
N PRO A 95 12.37 -8.25 7.31
CA PRO A 95 11.05 -7.86 6.83
C PRO A 95 10.81 -6.35 6.90
N GLY A 96 10.04 -5.83 5.94
CA GLY A 96 9.77 -4.40 5.80
C GLY A 96 10.66 -3.73 4.75
N TYR A 97 10.75 -2.41 4.80
CA TYR A 97 11.46 -1.61 3.81
C TYR A 97 12.79 -1.07 4.36
N THR A 98 13.78 -1.07 3.48
CA THR A 98 14.99 -0.25 3.60
C THR A 98 14.81 1.07 2.85
N ILE A 99 15.65 2.07 3.10
CA ILE A 99 15.63 3.31 2.32
C ILE A 99 15.82 3.02 0.83
N VAL A 100 16.73 2.10 0.50
CA VAL A 100 17.01 1.69 -0.89
C VAL A 100 15.76 1.11 -1.55
N SER A 101 15.08 0.19 -0.88
CA SER A 101 13.88 -0.42 -1.42
C SER A 101 12.71 0.55 -1.47
N GLU A 102 12.53 1.39 -0.45
CA GLU A 102 11.47 2.40 -0.42
C GLU A 102 11.59 3.39 -1.58
N VAL A 103 12.80 3.92 -1.82
CA VAL A 103 13.08 4.77 -2.99
C VAL A 103 12.94 3.99 -4.30
N GLY A 104 13.46 2.76 -4.35
CA GLY A 104 13.36 1.90 -5.54
C GLY A 104 11.90 1.63 -5.95
N TYR A 105 11.03 1.28 -4.99
CA TYR A 105 9.61 1.07 -5.24
C TYR A 105 8.88 2.37 -5.61
N MET A 106 9.24 3.52 -5.03
CA MET A 106 8.70 4.82 -5.47
C MET A 106 9.05 5.12 -6.94
N LEU A 107 10.30 4.89 -7.36
CA LEU A 107 10.72 5.10 -8.74
C LEU A 107 9.98 4.16 -9.70
N VAL A 108 9.85 2.88 -9.34
CA VAL A 108 9.06 1.90 -10.11
C VAL A 108 7.60 2.34 -10.18
N LEU A 109 6.99 2.77 -9.08
CA LEU A 109 5.61 3.25 -9.05
C LEU A 109 5.40 4.43 -10.01
N VAL A 110 6.23 5.47 -9.92
CA VAL A 110 6.12 6.65 -10.80
C VAL A 110 6.27 6.24 -12.27
N TYR A 111 7.25 5.40 -12.60
CA TYR A 111 7.43 4.88 -13.95
C TYR A 111 6.21 4.07 -14.44
N MET A 112 5.65 3.22 -13.58
CA MET A 112 4.50 2.39 -13.90
C MET A 112 3.21 3.21 -14.05
N LEU A 113 3.01 4.27 -13.26
CA LEU A 113 1.85 5.16 -13.39
C LEU A 113 1.78 5.79 -14.78
N VAL A 114 2.92 6.14 -15.40
CA VAL A 114 2.96 6.60 -16.79
C VAL A 114 2.44 5.52 -17.74
N GLY A 115 2.89 4.28 -17.59
CA GLY A 115 2.40 3.16 -18.40
C GLY A 115 0.92 2.90 -18.22
N VAL A 116 0.42 2.95 -16.98
CA VAL A 116 -1.01 2.81 -16.65
C VAL A 116 -1.81 3.92 -17.31
N TYR A 117 -1.37 5.18 -17.21
CA TYR A 117 -2.01 6.31 -17.87
C TYR A 117 -2.13 6.08 -19.39
N LEU A 118 -1.02 5.73 -20.06
CA LEU A 118 -0.99 5.47 -21.50
C LEU A 118 -1.90 4.29 -21.88
N PHE A 119 -1.92 3.23 -21.07
CA PHE A 119 -2.78 2.07 -21.28
C PHE A 119 -4.27 2.42 -21.14
N LEU A 120 -4.65 3.08 -20.04
CA LEU A 120 -6.03 3.51 -19.80
C LEU A 120 -6.54 4.44 -20.89
N GLN A 121 -5.67 5.32 -21.40
CA GLN A 121 -5.95 6.21 -22.52
C GLN A 121 -6.16 5.44 -23.83
N ARG A 122 -5.23 4.53 -24.17
CA ARG A 122 -5.26 3.75 -25.43
C ARG A 122 -6.51 2.91 -25.58
N TYR A 123 -6.99 2.34 -24.48
CA TYR A 123 -8.15 1.45 -24.45
C TYR A 123 -9.44 2.12 -23.98
N GLU A 124 -9.40 3.43 -23.70
CA GLU A 124 -10.53 4.23 -23.25
C GLU A 124 -11.27 3.57 -22.07
N LEU A 125 -10.50 3.17 -21.05
CA LEU A 125 -11.02 2.43 -19.89
C LEU A 125 -11.58 3.34 -18.79
N VAL A 126 -11.28 4.65 -18.86
CA VAL A 126 -11.78 5.67 -17.95
C VAL A 126 -12.88 6.47 -18.67
N THR A 127 -14.12 6.37 -18.18
CA THR A 127 -15.27 7.13 -18.71
C THR A 127 -15.41 8.51 -18.09
N ASP A 128 -15.12 8.61 -16.79
CA ASP A 128 -15.41 9.77 -15.95
C ASP A 128 -14.58 9.68 -14.66
N ILE A 129 -14.62 10.72 -13.85
CA ILE A 129 -13.97 10.74 -12.54
C ILE A 129 -14.69 9.85 -11.51
N ASP A 130 -15.96 9.53 -11.73
CA ASP A 130 -16.78 8.70 -10.83
C ASP A 130 -16.31 7.24 -10.79
N LEU A 131 -15.50 6.80 -11.76
CA LEU A 131 -14.74 5.54 -11.69
C LEU A 131 -13.89 5.45 -10.40
N TYR A 132 -13.59 6.55 -9.72
CA TYR A 132 -12.97 6.54 -8.40
C TYR A 132 -13.73 5.68 -7.37
N TYR A 133 -15.04 5.87 -7.25
CA TYR A 133 -15.85 5.22 -6.20
C TYR A 133 -15.88 3.69 -6.27
N PRO A 134 -16.08 3.04 -7.44
CA PRO A 134 -16.01 1.59 -7.53
C PRO A 134 -14.61 1.01 -7.34
N LEU A 135 -13.55 1.83 -7.36
CA LEU A 135 -12.17 1.41 -7.06
C LEU A 135 -11.85 1.40 -5.56
N VAL A 136 -12.55 2.21 -4.74
CA VAL A 136 -12.37 2.25 -3.27
C VAL A 136 -12.40 0.86 -2.61
N PRO A 137 -13.38 -0.04 -2.89
CA PRO A 137 -13.37 -1.36 -2.27
C PRO A 137 -12.15 -2.22 -2.65
N PHE A 138 -11.54 -2.02 -3.82
CA PHE A 138 -10.28 -2.70 -4.19
C PHE A 138 -9.08 -2.19 -3.37
N MET A 139 -9.06 -0.90 -3.01
CA MET A 139 -8.02 -0.35 -2.14
C MET A 139 -8.10 -0.94 -0.72
N LEU A 140 -9.31 -1.06 -0.17
CA LEU A 140 -9.58 -1.75 1.10
C LEU A 140 -9.26 -3.25 1.01
N LEU A 141 -9.59 -3.89 -0.12
CA LEU A 141 -9.28 -5.29 -0.37
C LEU A 141 -7.77 -5.54 -0.30
N GLY A 142 -6.93 -4.65 -0.83
CA GLY A 142 -5.48 -4.76 -0.73
C GLY A 142 -4.97 -4.82 0.71
N GLY A 143 -5.39 -3.87 1.56
CA GLY A 143 -5.02 -3.87 2.97
C GLY A 143 -5.52 -5.11 3.72
N SER A 144 -6.77 -5.53 3.48
CA SER A 144 -7.36 -6.70 4.13
C SER A 144 -6.78 -8.03 3.65
N LEU A 145 -6.39 -8.16 2.37
CA LEU A 145 -5.67 -9.35 1.87
C LEU A 145 -4.28 -9.47 2.49
N ARG A 146 -3.62 -8.33 2.77
CA ARG A 146 -2.35 -8.36 3.51
C ARG A 146 -2.53 -8.90 4.93
N VAL A 147 -3.70 -8.75 5.54
CA VAL A 147 -4.02 -9.35 6.86
C VAL A 147 -4.23 -10.86 6.77
N VAL A 148 -4.69 -11.39 5.64
CA VAL A 148 -4.71 -12.85 5.41
C VAL A 148 -3.29 -13.43 5.47
N GLU A 149 -2.31 -12.69 4.96
CA GLU A 149 -0.91 -13.07 5.12
C GLU A 149 -0.41 -12.90 6.56
N ASP A 150 -0.76 -11.82 7.24
CA ASP A 150 -0.41 -11.68 8.66
C ASP A 150 -1.03 -12.87 9.46
N ALA A 151 -2.23 -13.35 9.11
CA ALA A 151 -2.87 -14.52 9.72
C ALA A 151 -2.15 -15.84 9.41
N THR A 152 -1.53 -15.94 8.23
CA THR A 152 -0.64 -17.04 7.85
C THR A 152 0.58 -17.07 8.76
N ASP A 153 1.20 -15.91 9.02
CA ASP A 153 2.33 -15.81 9.95
C ASP A 153 1.93 -16.19 11.39
N ALA A 154 0.73 -15.79 11.83
CA ALA A 154 0.21 -16.17 13.14
C ALA A 154 -0.02 -17.69 13.26
N ALA A 155 -0.53 -18.33 12.21
CA ALA A 155 -0.68 -19.80 12.18
C ALA A 155 0.68 -20.50 12.30
N VAL A 156 1.68 -20.05 11.54
CA VAL A 156 3.05 -20.60 11.59
C VAL A 156 3.65 -20.45 12.98
N ARG A 157 3.50 -19.27 13.63
CA ARG A 157 3.95 -19.04 15.01
C ARG A 157 3.25 -19.95 16.02
N ALA A 158 1.98 -20.30 15.77
CA ALA A 158 1.21 -21.22 16.59
C ALA A 158 1.52 -22.71 16.30
N GLY A 159 2.43 -23.01 15.36
CA GLY A 159 2.77 -24.39 14.98
C GLY A 159 1.67 -25.08 14.16
N VAL A 160 0.81 -24.30 13.50
CA VAL A 160 -0.29 -24.79 12.65
C VAL A 160 0.04 -24.54 11.18
N ASP A 161 -0.27 -25.50 10.31
CA ASP A 161 -0.13 -25.32 8.88
C ASP A 161 -1.06 -24.19 8.37
N PRO A 162 -0.51 -23.16 7.71
CA PRO A 162 -1.32 -22.06 7.19
C PRO A 162 -2.14 -22.48 5.97
N ALA A 163 -3.24 -21.77 5.73
CA ALA A 163 -4.09 -22.02 4.56
C ALA A 163 -3.38 -21.70 3.22
N ILE A 164 -2.46 -20.72 3.23
CA ILE A 164 -1.66 -20.33 2.09
C ILE A 164 -0.20 -20.38 2.54
N SER A 165 0.58 -21.32 2.00
CA SER A 165 1.99 -21.48 2.36
C SER A 165 2.93 -20.84 1.34
N TYR A 166 4.20 -20.69 1.74
CA TYR A 166 5.27 -20.30 0.84
C TYR A 166 5.40 -21.31 -0.32
N PRO A 167 5.56 -20.85 -1.58
CA PRO A 167 5.81 -19.47 -2.01
C PRO A 167 4.56 -18.65 -2.38
N LEU A 168 3.36 -19.23 -2.34
CA LEU A 168 2.15 -18.57 -2.87
C LEU A 168 1.77 -17.33 -2.05
N ASN A 169 1.97 -17.39 -0.74
CA ASN A 169 1.67 -16.30 0.18
C ASN A 169 2.51 -15.03 -0.07
N SER A 170 3.67 -15.16 -0.74
CA SER A 170 4.49 -14.02 -1.17
C SER A 170 3.73 -13.06 -2.11
N LEU A 171 2.67 -13.52 -2.80
CA LEU A 171 1.79 -12.65 -3.60
C LEU A 171 0.96 -11.68 -2.76
N LEU A 172 0.81 -11.96 -1.47
CA LEU A 172 0.10 -11.14 -0.50
C LEU A 172 1.06 -10.30 0.36
N VAL A 173 2.37 -10.50 0.25
CA VAL A 173 3.39 -9.74 0.98
C VAL A 173 3.65 -8.40 0.30
N SER A 174 3.94 -7.36 1.09
CA SER A 174 4.30 -6.05 0.56
C SER A 174 5.76 -6.06 0.05
N PRO A 175 6.05 -5.48 -1.13
CA PRO A 175 5.14 -4.74 -2.01
C PRO A 175 4.51 -5.58 -3.15
N VAL A 176 4.79 -6.89 -3.23
CA VAL A 176 4.25 -7.76 -4.30
C VAL A 176 2.73 -7.68 -4.39
N ILE A 177 2.05 -7.57 -3.24
CA ILE A 177 0.59 -7.40 -3.17
C ILE A 177 0.07 -6.20 -3.97
N TYR A 178 0.83 -5.12 -4.13
CA TYR A 178 0.40 -3.99 -4.96
C TYR A 178 0.27 -4.40 -6.43
N PHE A 179 1.16 -5.26 -6.94
CA PHE A 179 1.04 -5.82 -8.28
C PHE A 179 -0.13 -6.81 -8.38
N THR A 180 -0.31 -7.66 -7.38
CA THR A 180 -1.44 -8.60 -7.30
C THR A 180 -2.78 -7.87 -7.38
N LEU A 181 -2.96 -6.83 -6.57
CA LEU A 181 -4.17 -6.01 -6.55
C LEU A 181 -4.31 -5.16 -7.81
N PHE A 182 -3.22 -4.65 -8.36
CA PHE A 182 -3.26 -3.92 -9.63
C PHE A 182 -3.76 -4.82 -10.77
N VAL A 183 -3.22 -6.04 -10.91
CA VAL A 183 -3.66 -6.99 -11.95
C VAL A 183 -5.12 -7.39 -11.74
N LEU A 184 -5.53 -7.67 -10.49
CA LEU A 184 -6.92 -7.99 -10.16
C LEU A 184 -7.87 -6.84 -10.51
N THR A 185 -7.53 -5.61 -10.12
CA THR A 185 -8.35 -4.42 -10.34
C THR A 185 -8.41 -4.08 -11.84
N LEU A 186 -7.27 -4.04 -12.53
CA LEU A 186 -7.21 -3.77 -13.96
C LEU A 186 -7.92 -4.85 -14.76
N GLY A 187 -7.73 -6.12 -14.42
CA GLY A 187 -8.43 -7.24 -15.06
C GLY A 187 -9.94 -7.14 -14.88
N SER A 188 -10.41 -6.81 -13.67
CA SER A 188 -11.82 -6.58 -13.38
C SER A 188 -12.37 -5.42 -14.21
N LEU A 189 -11.65 -4.29 -14.26
CA LEU A 189 -12.01 -3.13 -15.08
C LEU A 189 -12.11 -3.50 -16.56
N VAL A 190 -11.12 -4.18 -17.13
CA VAL A 190 -11.13 -4.59 -18.55
C VAL A 190 -12.31 -5.51 -18.83
N VAL A 191 -12.62 -6.46 -17.94
CA VAL A 191 -13.75 -7.37 -18.10
C VAL A 191 -15.08 -6.63 -18.08
N VAL A 192 -15.34 -5.76 -17.09
CA VAL A 192 -16.61 -5.02 -17.03
C VAL A 192 -16.77 -4.09 -18.23
N ARG A 193 -15.71 -3.41 -18.68
CA ARG A 193 -15.77 -2.54 -19.87
C ARG A 193 -16.01 -3.34 -21.15
N ARG A 194 -15.49 -4.56 -21.25
CA ARG A 194 -15.77 -5.46 -22.37
C ARG A 194 -17.24 -5.90 -22.38
N LEU A 195 -17.79 -6.22 -21.22
CA LEU A 195 -19.20 -6.63 -21.07
C LEU A 195 -20.17 -5.48 -21.34
N GLU A 196 -19.82 -4.27 -20.90
CA GLU A 196 -20.59 -3.05 -21.14
C GLU A 196 -20.63 -2.73 -22.64
N ARG A 197 -19.47 -2.73 -23.32
CA ARG A 197 -19.39 -2.53 -24.78
C ARG A 197 -20.11 -3.61 -25.58
N GLY A 198 -20.22 -4.82 -25.04
CA GLY A 198 -20.94 -5.93 -25.65
C GLY A 198 -22.45 -5.92 -25.37
N GLY A 199 -22.97 -4.96 -24.59
CA GLY A 199 -24.37 -4.86 -24.21
C GLY A 199 -24.85 -5.93 -23.24
N GLN A 200 -23.94 -6.61 -22.53
CA GLN A 200 -24.31 -7.62 -21.51
C GLN A 200 -24.63 -6.99 -20.15
N ILE A 201 -24.11 -5.79 -19.89
CA ILE A 201 -24.39 -5.00 -18.68
C ILE A 201 -24.62 -3.55 -19.06
N ASP A 202 -25.44 -2.85 -18.28
CA ASP A 202 -25.81 -1.45 -18.56
C ASP A 202 -24.80 -0.43 -18.02
N ASP A 203 -24.16 -0.76 -16.89
CA ASP A 203 -23.27 0.16 -16.15
C ASP A 203 -22.03 -0.58 -15.63
N GLY A 204 -20.90 -0.36 -16.29
CA GLY A 204 -19.61 -0.94 -15.96
C GLY A 204 -19.05 -0.45 -14.63
N ASN A 205 -19.30 0.81 -14.24
CA ASN A 205 -18.84 1.37 -12.96
C ASN A 205 -19.56 0.68 -11.79
N ARG A 206 -20.89 0.54 -11.88
CA ARG A 206 -21.68 -0.19 -10.89
C ARG A 206 -21.26 -1.65 -10.80
N ALA A 207 -21.06 -2.33 -11.93
CA ALA A 207 -20.60 -3.70 -11.96
C ALA A 207 -19.23 -3.87 -11.31
N LEU A 208 -18.28 -2.95 -11.57
CA LEU A 208 -16.96 -2.95 -10.94
C LEU A 208 -17.07 -2.79 -9.42
N GLY A 209 -17.92 -1.88 -8.95
CA GLY A 209 -18.17 -1.68 -7.53
C GLY A 209 -18.74 -2.92 -6.86
N VAL A 210 -19.67 -3.62 -7.51
CA VAL A 210 -20.22 -4.89 -7.01
C VAL A 210 -19.13 -5.97 -6.90
N VAL A 211 -18.25 -6.09 -7.90
CA VAL A 211 -17.11 -7.03 -7.85
C VAL A 211 -16.18 -6.68 -6.69
N GLY A 212 -15.77 -5.41 -6.57
CA GLY A 212 -14.89 -4.96 -5.51
C GLY A 212 -15.46 -5.21 -4.11
N TRP A 213 -16.71 -4.81 -3.88
CA TRP A 213 -17.39 -5.06 -2.60
C TRP A 213 -17.60 -6.54 -2.32
N GLY A 214 -17.96 -7.34 -3.34
CA GLY A 214 -18.09 -8.78 -3.19
C GLY A 214 -16.80 -9.46 -2.74
N LEU A 215 -15.67 -9.11 -3.38
CA LEU A 215 -14.35 -9.62 -3.01
C LEU A 215 -13.93 -9.16 -1.60
N LEU A 216 -14.13 -7.89 -1.28
CA LEU A 216 -13.84 -7.34 0.05
C LEU A 216 -14.68 -8.03 1.14
N SER A 217 -15.99 -8.14 0.95
CA SER A 217 -16.89 -8.80 1.90
C SER A 217 -16.51 -10.27 2.09
N LEU A 218 -16.20 -10.99 1.02
CA LEU A 218 -15.74 -12.37 1.10
C LEU A 218 -14.45 -12.48 1.93
N ASN A 219 -13.49 -11.59 1.70
CA ASN A 219 -12.25 -11.57 2.44
C ASN A 219 -12.46 -11.26 3.94
N LEU A 220 -13.25 -10.23 4.26
CA LEU A 220 -13.55 -9.87 5.66
C LEU A 220 -14.32 -10.98 6.38
N LEU A 221 -15.26 -11.64 5.71
CA LEU A 221 -15.96 -12.81 6.25
C LEU A 221 -15.00 -13.97 6.53
N SER A 222 -13.99 -14.17 5.69
CA SER A 222 -12.96 -15.19 5.93
C SER A 222 -12.13 -14.89 7.18
N LEU A 223 -11.77 -13.63 7.42
CA LEU A 223 -11.04 -13.21 8.63
C LEU A 223 -11.91 -13.33 9.89
N LEU A 224 -13.18 -12.94 9.81
CA LEU A 224 -14.16 -13.15 10.90
C LEU A 224 -14.37 -14.63 11.18
N TRP A 225 -14.38 -15.48 10.15
CA TRP A 225 -14.45 -16.92 10.32
C TRP A 225 -13.20 -17.46 11.03
N LEU A 226 -12.00 -16.96 10.70
CA LEU A 226 -10.78 -17.33 11.42
C LEU A 226 -10.85 -16.93 12.90
N SER A 227 -11.34 -15.73 13.22
CA SER A 227 -11.42 -15.26 14.61
C SER A 227 -12.37 -16.05 15.51
N VAL A 228 -13.30 -16.82 14.94
CA VAL A 228 -14.21 -17.69 15.71
C VAL A 228 -13.84 -19.16 15.66
N THR A 229 -12.94 -19.57 14.74
CA THR A 229 -12.55 -20.98 14.55
C THR A 229 -11.11 -21.28 14.95
N ARG A 230 -10.25 -20.28 15.10
CA ARG A 230 -8.81 -20.43 15.36
C ARG A 230 -8.39 -19.67 16.60
N GLU A 231 -7.70 -20.35 17.51
CA GLU A 231 -7.23 -19.76 18.77
C GLU A 231 -6.12 -18.71 18.59
N TYR A 232 -5.40 -18.74 17.47
CA TYR A 232 -4.34 -17.78 17.15
C TYR A 232 -4.87 -16.45 16.56
N VAL A 233 -6.19 -16.28 16.43
CA VAL A 233 -6.83 -15.04 15.95
C VAL A 233 -7.84 -14.58 16.99
N THR A 234 -7.64 -13.39 17.56
CA THR A 234 -8.52 -12.83 18.61
C THR A 234 -9.16 -11.53 18.13
N LEU A 235 -10.49 -11.42 18.25
CA LEU A 235 -11.23 -10.26 17.75
C LEU A 235 -11.27 -9.11 18.78
N TYR A 236 -10.72 -7.95 18.40
CA TYR A 236 -10.73 -6.68 19.12
C TYR A 236 -11.51 -5.61 18.31
N PRO A 237 -12.86 -5.66 18.31
CA PRO A 237 -13.70 -4.81 17.45
C PRO A 237 -13.62 -3.32 17.81
N GLN A 238 -13.15 -2.98 19.00
CA GLN A 238 -12.91 -1.59 19.41
C GLN A 238 -11.88 -0.90 18.50
N MET A 239 -10.91 -1.64 17.93
CA MET A 239 -9.88 -1.07 17.07
C MET A 239 -10.48 -0.46 15.79
N VAL A 240 -11.26 -1.23 15.02
CA VAL A 240 -11.99 -0.70 13.84
C VAL A 240 -12.86 0.48 14.23
N THR A 241 -13.56 0.37 15.36
CA THR A 241 -14.50 1.41 15.80
C THR A 241 -13.78 2.73 16.05
N ILE A 242 -12.70 2.71 16.83
CA ILE A 242 -11.92 3.92 17.16
C ILE A 242 -11.29 4.50 15.90
N VAL A 243 -10.65 3.67 15.07
CA VAL A 243 -9.96 4.13 13.86
C VAL A 243 -10.94 4.71 12.85
N VAL A 244 -12.05 4.02 12.53
CA VAL A 244 -13.01 4.50 11.53
C VAL A 244 -13.74 5.75 11.99
N VAL A 245 -14.24 5.78 13.23
CA VAL A 245 -14.95 6.96 13.77
C VAL A 245 -13.99 8.14 13.89
N GLY A 246 -12.78 7.91 14.41
CA GLY A 246 -11.75 8.94 14.51
C GLY A 246 -11.34 9.48 13.13
N ALA A 247 -11.20 8.61 12.14
CA ALA A 247 -10.83 9.00 10.77
C ALA A 247 -11.94 9.81 10.09
N ILE A 248 -13.21 9.44 10.27
CA ILE A 248 -14.35 10.22 9.76
C ILE A 248 -14.36 11.61 10.39
N ALA A 249 -14.23 11.69 11.71
CA ALA A 249 -14.22 12.97 12.44
C ALA A 249 -13.03 13.84 12.00
N LEU A 250 -11.83 13.26 11.90
CA LEU A 250 -10.63 13.98 11.52
C LEU A 250 -10.68 14.44 10.06
N ALA A 251 -11.10 13.57 9.14
CA ALA A 251 -11.27 13.94 7.73
C ALA A 251 -12.31 15.05 7.57
N TYR A 252 -13.42 15.00 8.33
CA TYR A 252 -14.43 16.06 8.33
C TYR A 252 -13.88 17.40 8.84
N VAL A 253 -13.20 17.40 9.99
CA VAL A 253 -12.60 18.62 10.55
C VAL A 253 -11.54 19.19 9.59
N ASN A 254 -10.70 18.34 9.02
CA ASN A 254 -9.66 18.74 8.09
C ASN A 254 -10.25 19.30 6.78
N TRP A 255 -11.30 18.66 6.26
CA TRP A 255 -12.07 19.16 5.12
C TRP A 255 -12.68 20.54 5.39
N LYS A 256 -13.28 20.76 6.58
CA LYS A 256 -13.79 22.08 6.97
C LYS A 256 -12.70 23.14 7.10
N ALA A 257 -11.50 22.76 7.54
CA ALA A 257 -10.37 23.68 7.56
C ALA A 257 -9.91 24.04 6.13
N ILE A 258 -9.90 23.08 5.21
CA ILE A 258 -9.58 23.28 3.80
C ILE A 258 -10.61 24.20 3.14
N GLU A 259 -11.92 23.95 3.30
CA GLU A 259 -12.98 24.81 2.77
C GLU A 259 -12.85 26.26 3.26
N ALA A 260 -12.47 26.45 4.53
CA ALA A 260 -12.31 27.77 5.12
C ALA A 260 -11.04 28.50 4.64
N ALA A 261 -9.94 27.78 4.41
CA ALA A 261 -8.67 28.35 3.99
C ALA A 261 -8.57 28.53 2.47
N TRP A 262 -9.19 27.64 1.70
CA TRP A 262 -9.10 27.55 0.24
C TRP A 262 -10.48 27.30 -0.38
N PRO A 263 -11.34 28.34 -0.47
CA PRO A 263 -12.69 28.20 -1.03
C PRO A 263 -12.74 27.77 -2.51
N GLU A 264 -11.62 27.83 -3.22
CA GLU A 264 -11.49 27.48 -4.64
C GLU A 264 -11.46 25.95 -4.90
N LEU A 265 -11.35 25.13 -3.84
CA LEU A 265 -11.24 23.67 -3.92
C LEU A 265 -12.58 22.92 -3.80
N THR A 266 -13.72 23.62 -3.72
CA THR A 266 -14.92 23.06 -3.09
C THR A 266 -15.86 22.25 -3.99
N ASP A 267 -15.78 22.35 -5.33
CA ASP A 267 -16.93 21.92 -6.14
C ASP A 267 -16.68 20.67 -7.01
N ALA A 268 -15.50 20.50 -7.63
CA ALA A 268 -15.27 19.38 -8.55
C ALA A 268 -14.85 18.04 -7.91
N THR A 269 -14.24 18.06 -6.71
CA THR A 269 -13.65 16.87 -6.09
C THR A 269 -14.02 16.67 -4.61
N ALA A 270 -14.98 17.40 -4.07
CA ALA A 270 -15.22 17.45 -2.62
C ALA A 270 -15.33 16.09 -1.93
N TYR A 271 -16.14 15.19 -2.49
CA TYR A 271 -16.31 13.84 -1.94
C TYR A 271 -15.05 12.98 -2.10
N ILE A 272 -14.35 13.08 -3.23
CA ILE A 272 -13.09 12.35 -3.46
C ILE A 272 -12.00 12.85 -2.51
N GLY A 273 -11.91 14.17 -2.33
CA GLY A 273 -11.02 14.81 -1.37
C GLY A 273 -11.27 14.33 0.06
N PHE A 274 -12.54 14.21 0.46
CA PHE A 274 -12.89 13.60 1.74
C PHE A 274 -12.38 12.15 1.85
N PHE A 275 -12.54 11.32 0.82
CA PHE A 275 -12.02 9.94 0.84
C PHE A 275 -10.50 9.87 0.89
N VAL A 276 -9.78 10.79 0.23
CA VAL A 276 -8.32 10.91 0.34
C VAL A 276 -7.94 11.20 1.79
N LEU A 277 -8.52 12.25 2.39
CA LEU A 277 -8.26 12.61 3.79
C LEU A 277 -8.62 11.47 4.75
N TRP A 278 -9.76 10.82 4.52
CA TRP A 278 -10.21 9.68 5.31
C TRP A 278 -9.24 8.50 5.23
N GLY A 279 -8.75 8.14 4.03
CA GLY A 279 -7.77 7.07 3.87
C GLY A 279 -6.45 7.34 4.59
N HIS A 280 -5.97 8.59 4.55
CA HIS A 280 -4.78 9.00 5.29
C HIS A 280 -5.01 9.11 6.79
N ALA A 281 -6.22 9.48 7.22
CA ALA A 281 -6.60 9.50 8.64
C ALA A 281 -6.73 8.09 9.22
N ILE A 282 -7.28 7.12 8.48
CA ILE A 282 -7.31 5.70 8.87
C ILE A 282 -5.88 5.22 9.14
N ASP A 283 -4.95 5.49 8.22
CA ASP A 283 -3.54 5.11 8.35
C ASP A 283 -2.87 5.79 9.55
N GLY A 284 -2.99 7.12 9.65
CA GLY A 284 -2.37 7.86 10.74
C GLY A 284 -2.90 7.44 12.12
N ILE A 285 -4.21 7.27 12.27
CA ILE A 285 -4.81 6.87 13.56
C ILE A 285 -4.46 5.42 13.89
N ALA A 286 -4.54 4.50 12.92
CA ALA A 286 -4.13 3.12 13.13
C ALA A 286 -2.66 3.04 13.57
N ASN A 287 -1.78 3.80 12.93
CA ASN A 287 -0.36 3.86 13.28
C ASN A 287 -0.14 4.33 14.72
N VAL A 288 -0.77 5.45 15.10
CA VAL A 288 -0.64 6.01 16.46
C VAL A 288 -1.17 5.06 17.51
N ILE A 289 -2.35 4.47 17.29
CA ILE A 289 -2.94 3.55 18.26
C ILE A 289 -2.08 2.30 18.40
N THR A 290 -1.60 1.76 17.28
CA THR A 290 -0.79 0.54 17.28
C THR A 290 0.58 0.78 17.91
N GLY A 291 1.18 1.96 17.69
CA GLY A 291 2.48 2.33 18.25
C GLY A 291 2.46 2.60 19.75
N ASP A 292 1.45 3.32 20.27
CA ASP A 292 1.52 3.89 21.62
C ASP A 292 0.35 3.51 22.56
N TRP A 293 -0.76 2.95 22.05
CA TRP A 293 -2.01 2.86 22.82
C TRP A 293 -2.63 1.46 22.95
N LEU A 294 -1.97 0.41 22.44
CA LEU A 294 -2.50 -0.96 22.51
C LEU A 294 -2.74 -1.44 23.95
N ASP A 295 -1.78 -1.19 24.85
CA ASP A 295 -1.88 -1.55 26.27
C ASP A 295 -3.08 -0.88 26.95
N ALA A 296 -3.29 0.41 26.68
CA ALA A 296 -4.43 1.17 27.21
C ALA A 296 -5.78 0.64 26.70
N LEU A 297 -5.80 0.03 25.52
CA LEU A 297 -6.97 -0.60 24.91
C LEU A 297 -7.13 -2.09 25.27
N GLY A 298 -6.21 -2.64 26.07
CA GLY A 298 -6.20 -4.04 26.47
C GLY A 298 -5.93 -5.00 25.30
N ILE A 299 -5.22 -4.55 24.26
CA ILE A 299 -4.88 -5.36 23.08
C ILE A 299 -3.41 -5.78 23.21
N PRO A 300 -3.09 -7.07 23.30
CA PRO A 300 -1.71 -7.54 23.37
C PRO A 300 -1.06 -7.39 21.99
N GLY A 301 0.16 -6.87 21.95
CA GLY A 301 0.95 -6.81 20.72
C GLY A 301 2.08 -5.81 20.80
N GLU A 302 3.05 -5.99 19.92
CA GLU A 302 4.13 -5.04 19.70
C GLU A 302 4.06 -4.52 18.27
N TYR A 303 4.16 -3.21 18.11
CA TYR A 303 4.23 -2.56 16.81
C TYR A 303 5.66 -2.32 16.38
N PHE A 304 5.94 -2.61 15.10
CA PHE A 304 7.17 -2.21 14.45
C PHE A 304 6.86 -1.52 13.13
N ALA A 305 7.40 -0.32 12.96
CA ALA A 305 7.23 0.45 11.75
C ALA A 305 7.97 -0.23 10.57
N LYS A 306 7.20 -0.72 9.60
CA LYS A 306 7.74 -1.35 8.38
C LYS A 306 8.40 -0.35 7.42
N HIS A 307 8.04 0.92 7.48
CA HIS A 307 8.56 1.98 6.60
C HIS A 307 9.64 2.83 7.31
N PRO A 308 10.82 3.04 6.69
CA PRO A 308 11.84 3.96 7.17
C PRO A 308 11.29 5.36 7.48
N ALA A 309 10.42 5.91 6.63
CA ALA A 309 9.82 7.22 6.86
C ALA A 309 9.06 7.30 8.20
N ASN A 310 8.31 6.25 8.56
CA ASN A 310 7.62 6.20 9.85
C ASN A 310 8.61 6.11 11.02
N ARG A 311 9.59 5.21 10.93
CA ARG A 311 10.65 5.07 11.95
C ARG A 311 11.36 6.39 12.21
N ILE A 312 11.75 7.11 11.16
CA ILE A 312 12.44 8.40 11.28
C ILE A 312 11.57 9.42 12.03
N ILE A 313 10.26 9.46 11.78
CA ILE A 313 9.34 10.37 12.49
C ILE A 313 9.30 10.03 13.98
N VAL A 314 9.19 8.75 14.34
CA VAL A 314 9.17 8.28 15.73
C VAL A 314 10.51 8.56 16.41
N ASP A 315 11.63 8.19 15.79
CA ASP A 315 12.99 8.38 16.33
C ASP A 315 13.30 9.87 16.59
N VAL A 316 12.91 10.75 15.66
CA VAL A 316 13.06 12.20 15.83
C VAL A 316 12.22 12.69 16.99
N THR A 317 10.98 12.19 17.12
CA THR A 317 10.07 12.55 18.21
C THR A 317 10.64 12.12 19.55
N GLU A 318 11.15 10.89 19.66
CA GLU A 318 11.83 10.39 20.87
C GLU A 318 13.04 11.23 21.25
N ALA A 319 13.81 11.71 20.26
CA ALA A 319 15.01 12.51 20.50
C ALA A 319 14.71 13.94 21.00
N ILE A 320 13.61 14.55 20.56
CA ILE A 320 13.31 15.97 20.84
C ILE A 320 12.21 16.17 21.88
N GLN A 321 11.28 15.21 22.02
CA GLN A 321 10.12 15.33 22.88
C GLN A 321 10.50 15.05 24.34
N PRO A 322 10.10 15.91 25.31
CA PRO A 322 10.36 15.64 26.72
C PRO A 322 9.80 14.29 27.16
N ALA A 323 10.55 13.56 27.99
CA ALA A 323 10.18 12.21 28.44
C ALA A 323 8.80 12.14 29.11
N SER A 324 8.40 13.19 29.85
CA SER A 324 7.07 13.27 30.46
C SER A 324 5.94 13.32 29.42
N LEU A 325 6.18 13.98 28.28
CA LEU A 325 5.21 14.06 27.21
C LEU A 325 5.16 12.74 26.43
N SER A 326 6.31 12.13 26.14
CA SER A 326 6.37 10.80 25.50
C SER A 326 5.64 9.73 26.30
N ALA A 327 5.79 9.74 27.63
CA ALA A 327 5.05 8.83 28.50
C ALA A 327 3.52 9.09 28.55
N THR A 328 3.06 10.27 28.13
CA THR A 328 1.64 10.67 28.22
C THR A 328 0.90 10.54 26.90
N ILE A 329 1.51 10.95 25.79
CA ILE A 329 0.87 11.00 24.47
C ILE A 329 1.52 10.09 23.42
N GLY A 330 2.57 9.37 23.80
CA GLY A 330 3.35 8.54 22.89
C GLY A 330 4.29 9.33 21.98
N THR A 331 4.90 8.64 21.03
CA THR A 331 5.91 9.19 20.10
C THR A 331 5.51 9.06 18.63
N SER A 332 4.41 8.36 18.33
CA SER A 332 3.94 8.11 16.96
C SER A 332 2.98 9.20 16.45
N TRP A 333 2.43 10.05 17.32
CA TRP A 333 1.44 11.08 16.94
C TRP A 333 1.86 12.02 15.79
N PRO A 334 3.15 12.38 15.59
CA PRO A 334 3.52 13.25 14.47
C PRO A 334 3.32 12.60 13.10
N PHE A 335 3.30 11.26 13.03
CA PHE A 335 3.01 10.54 11.79
C PHE A 335 1.62 10.92 11.24
N LEU A 336 0.60 10.95 12.12
CA LEU A 336 -0.75 11.38 11.76
C LEU A 336 -0.75 12.81 11.22
N VAL A 337 -0.06 13.73 11.89
CA VAL A 337 0.00 15.14 11.47
C VAL A 337 0.66 15.27 10.10
N VAL A 338 1.81 14.62 9.89
CA VAL A 338 2.52 14.61 8.60
C VAL A 338 1.63 14.04 7.50
N LYS A 339 0.94 12.91 7.75
CA LYS A 339 0.01 12.30 6.80
C LYS A 339 -1.12 13.25 6.40
N MET A 340 -1.76 13.88 7.37
CA MET A 340 -2.84 14.83 7.10
C MET A 340 -2.33 16.04 6.34
N LEU A 341 -1.20 16.63 6.73
CA LEU A 341 -0.62 17.77 6.02
C LEU A 341 -0.26 17.45 4.57
N VAL A 342 0.38 16.30 4.32
CA VAL A 342 0.72 15.86 2.97
C VAL A 342 -0.54 15.60 2.15
N ALA A 343 -1.55 14.94 2.72
CA ALA A 343 -2.82 14.69 2.03
C ALA A 343 -3.53 16.01 1.67
N SER A 344 -3.61 16.98 2.59
CA SER A 344 -4.17 18.31 2.32
C SER A 344 -3.39 19.06 1.23
N LEU A 345 -2.05 19.02 1.28
CA LEU A 345 -1.20 19.66 0.27
C LEU A 345 -1.36 19.04 -1.12
N VAL A 346 -1.49 17.72 -1.19
CA VAL A 346 -1.75 17.02 -2.44
C VAL A 346 -3.10 17.41 -3.00
N LEU A 347 -4.15 17.46 -2.17
CA LEU A 347 -5.49 17.90 -2.59
C LEU A 347 -5.51 19.36 -3.07
N TRP A 348 -4.67 20.21 -2.47
CA TRP A 348 -4.52 21.60 -2.92
C TRP A 348 -4.06 21.72 -4.38
N LEU A 349 -3.44 20.69 -4.96
CA LEU A 349 -3.05 20.66 -6.37
C LEU A 349 -4.20 20.30 -7.34
N PHE A 350 -5.34 19.84 -6.83
CA PHE A 350 -6.50 19.42 -7.65
C PHE A 350 -7.54 20.53 -7.72
N THR A 351 -7.19 21.63 -8.40
CA THR A 351 -8.16 22.68 -8.74
C THR A 351 -9.22 22.14 -9.70
N GLU A 352 -10.39 22.79 -9.73
CA GLU A 352 -11.47 22.46 -10.68
C GLU A 352 -10.97 22.43 -12.13
N GLU A 353 -10.22 23.46 -12.54
CA GLU A 353 -9.60 23.55 -13.87
C GLU A 353 -8.74 22.32 -14.19
N PHE A 354 -7.86 21.91 -13.27
CA PHE A 354 -6.99 20.75 -13.48
C PHE A 354 -7.79 19.45 -13.67
N VAL A 355 -8.86 19.29 -12.89
CA VAL A 355 -9.72 18.10 -12.92
C VAL A 355 -10.52 18.06 -14.22
N GLU A 356 -11.08 19.18 -14.65
CA GLU A 356 -11.84 19.30 -15.89
C GLU A 356 -10.96 19.09 -17.13
N GLU A 357 -9.77 19.70 -17.16
CA GLU A 357 -8.86 19.59 -18.30
C GLU A 357 -8.26 18.19 -18.45
N SER A 358 -8.06 17.47 -17.34
CA SER A 358 -7.26 16.24 -17.30
C SER A 358 -7.86 15.14 -16.44
N GLN A 359 -9.17 14.88 -16.58
CA GLN A 359 -9.92 13.88 -15.77
C GLN A 359 -9.22 12.54 -15.57
N ARG A 360 -8.65 11.96 -16.63
CA ARG A 360 -7.96 10.64 -16.54
C ARG A 360 -6.71 10.71 -15.67
N TYR A 361 -5.96 11.79 -15.79
CA TYR A 361 -4.75 12.01 -15.00
C TYR A 361 -5.11 12.33 -13.56
N ALA A 362 -6.12 13.18 -13.34
CA ALA A 362 -6.65 13.50 -12.02
C ALA A 362 -7.13 12.23 -11.29
N LEU A 363 -7.94 11.39 -11.96
CA LEU A 363 -8.41 10.11 -11.41
C LEU A 363 -7.24 9.22 -11.00
N LEU A 364 -6.24 9.03 -11.87
CA LEU A 364 -5.10 8.16 -11.59
C LEU A 364 -4.33 8.62 -10.34
N LEU A 365 -4.08 9.93 -10.23
CA LEU A 365 -3.38 10.49 -9.08
C LEU A 365 -4.21 10.38 -7.81
N LEU A 366 -5.51 10.71 -7.84
CA LEU A 366 -6.40 10.59 -6.68
C LEU A 366 -6.50 9.14 -6.19
N VAL A 367 -6.64 8.18 -7.12
CA VAL A 367 -6.61 6.74 -6.80
C VAL A 367 -5.27 6.34 -6.17
N ALA A 368 -4.15 6.79 -6.73
CA ALA A 368 -2.82 6.47 -6.21
C ALA A 368 -2.60 7.04 -4.80
N VAL A 369 -2.98 8.30 -4.58
CA VAL A 369 -2.84 8.98 -3.28
C VAL A 369 -3.71 8.31 -2.23
N THR A 370 -4.99 8.07 -2.52
CA THR A 370 -5.89 7.35 -1.60
C THR A 370 -5.35 5.96 -1.28
N ALA A 371 -4.86 5.20 -2.27
CA ALA A 371 -4.33 3.86 -2.05
C ALA A 371 -3.08 3.83 -1.14
N VAL A 372 -2.23 4.86 -1.19
CA VAL A 372 -1.03 4.98 -0.34
C VAL A 372 -1.38 5.23 1.13
N GLY A 373 -2.52 5.88 1.44
CA GLY A 373 -3.04 5.96 2.80
C GLY A 373 -3.87 4.73 3.17
N LEU A 374 -4.92 4.47 2.39
CA LEU A 374 -5.96 3.49 2.73
C LEU A 374 -5.44 2.05 2.75
N GLY A 375 -4.48 1.68 1.90
CA GLY A 375 -3.91 0.33 1.87
C GLY A 375 -3.20 -0.04 3.18
N PRO A 376 -2.11 0.65 3.55
CA PRO A 376 -1.44 0.45 4.83
C PRO A 376 -2.35 0.64 6.03
N GLY A 377 -3.20 1.68 6.05
CA GLY A 377 -4.10 1.94 7.16
C GLY A 377 -5.15 0.86 7.37
N THR A 378 -5.71 0.30 6.30
CA THR A 378 -6.65 -0.82 6.40
C THR A 378 -5.97 -2.06 6.96
N ARG A 379 -4.72 -2.34 6.53
CA ARG A 379 -3.95 -3.45 7.06
C ARG A 379 -3.67 -3.26 8.55
N ASP A 380 -3.09 -2.13 8.95
CA ASP A 380 -2.69 -1.85 10.33
C ASP A 380 -3.90 -1.87 11.28
N MET A 381 -5.03 -1.28 10.87
CA MET A 381 -6.28 -1.36 11.61
C MET A 381 -6.77 -2.80 11.75
N LEU A 382 -6.86 -3.56 10.64
CA LEU A 382 -7.47 -4.88 10.65
C LEU A 382 -6.58 -5.93 11.33
N ARG A 383 -5.25 -5.89 11.18
CA ARG A 383 -4.38 -6.86 11.86
C ARG A 383 -4.51 -6.76 13.38
N VAL A 384 -4.59 -5.54 13.94
CA VAL A 384 -4.81 -5.32 15.37
C VAL A 384 -6.22 -5.75 15.77
N THR A 385 -7.21 -5.46 14.92
CA THR A 385 -8.59 -5.93 15.12
C THR A 385 -8.67 -7.44 15.23
N PHE A 386 -7.82 -8.19 14.53
CA PHE A 386 -7.77 -9.64 14.57
C PHE A 386 -6.69 -10.20 15.52
N GLY A 387 -5.94 -9.34 16.22
CA GLY A 387 -4.91 -9.74 17.18
C GLY A 387 -3.69 -10.41 16.54
N ILE A 388 -3.28 -9.95 15.35
CA ILE A 388 -2.28 -10.59 14.47
C ILE A 388 -0.98 -9.79 14.29
#